data_AF-A0A9J6GCG1-F1
#
_entry.id   AF-A0A9J6GCG1-F1
#
_cell.length_a   1.000
_cell.length_b   1.000
_cell.length_c   1.000
_cell.angle_alpha   90.00
_cell.angle_beta   90.00
_cell.angle_gamma   90.00
#
_symmetry.space_group_name_H-M   'P 1'
#
loop_
_entity.id
_entity.type
_entity.pdbx_description
1 polymer ?
#
loop_
_entity_poly.entity_id
_entity_poly.type
_entity_poly.pdbx_seq_one_letter_code
_entity_poly.pdbx_strand_id
1 'polypeptide(L)'
;MQVMSNSARRQNKENTSATEQPLDSIPKTSTLKRRREESRPNPLPLLEADYKLVMRPKNGLGLGSVSPALLAESILNTARLSWSDAEIRGRIDATQNILTVITPREQAARALSQITQLNFQGRVHPVSLYGLSPYGSCERVIHGIPTHYTMEQVLEDIRPPGYQFLSFRRLGMSGSVLVTIQGHKVSFYIYCKGVEMKCFIYKKTIPCCTNCDFTGYRADVCVNVGISACERCGVRDPSPDHPCDPKCDLCNGKHITACRECPKRFREP
;
A
#
# COMPACT_ATOMS: atom_id res chain seq x y z
N MET A 1 -2.69 -64.17 -69.82
CA MET A 1 -3.87 -65.06 -69.80
C MET A 1 -3.84 -65.88 -68.53
N GLN A 2 -5.03 -66.05 -67.96
CA GLN A 2 -5.41 -66.94 -66.86
C GLN A 2 -5.06 -66.60 -65.41
N VAL A 3 -6.10 -66.85 -64.62
CA VAL A 3 -6.43 -66.42 -63.27
C VAL A 3 -6.66 -67.70 -62.45
N MET A 4 -6.50 -67.60 -61.13
CA MET A 4 -7.17 -68.42 -60.08
C MET A 4 -6.65 -69.86 -59.90
N SER A 5 -6.61 -70.46 -58.70
CA SER A 5 -6.86 -70.03 -57.31
C SER A 5 -6.52 -71.20 -56.34
N ASN A 6 -6.28 -70.83 -55.07
CA ASN A 6 -6.53 -71.56 -53.82
C ASN A 6 -5.98 -72.98 -53.55
N SER A 7 -5.20 -73.11 -52.46
CA SER A 7 -5.71 -73.78 -51.24
C SER A 7 -4.84 -73.50 -50.00
N ALA A 8 -5.45 -73.60 -48.82
CA ALA A 8 -4.97 -73.07 -47.55
C ALA A 8 -4.40 -74.13 -46.58
N ARG A 9 -3.72 -73.61 -45.54
CA ARG A 9 -3.41 -74.16 -44.17
C ARG A 9 -2.17 -75.06 -43.98
N ARG A 10 -1.13 -74.54 -43.28
CA ARG A 10 -0.95 -74.61 -41.81
C ARG A 10 0.34 -73.89 -41.33
N GLN A 11 0.14 -72.94 -40.42
CA GLN A 11 0.86 -72.69 -39.15
C GLN A 11 2.40 -72.54 -39.08
N ASN A 12 2.80 -71.27 -38.90
CA ASN A 12 3.32 -70.65 -37.66
C ASN A 12 4.84 -70.50 -37.43
N LYS A 13 5.17 -69.31 -36.87
CA LYS A 13 6.44 -68.78 -36.28
C LYS A 13 7.46 -68.20 -37.28
N GLU A 14 7.97 -66.97 -37.15
CA GLU A 14 8.08 -66.06 -36.00
C GLU A 14 8.31 -64.59 -36.46
N ASN A 15 7.54 -63.69 -35.84
CA ASN A 15 7.83 -62.32 -35.37
C ASN A 15 8.66 -61.31 -36.20
N THR A 16 7.92 -60.45 -36.90
CA THR A 16 8.20 -59.00 -37.07
C THR A 16 7.09 -58.19 -36.38
N SER A 17 7.43 -57.25 -35.50
CA SER A 17 6.72 -55.98 -35.40
C SER A 17 7.52 -54.95 -34.59
N ALA A 18 7.80 -53.84 -35.27
CA ALA A 18 8.24 -52.59 -34.67
C ALA A 18 7.25 -52.17 -33.58
N THR A 19 7.77 -51.89 -32.40
CA THR A 19 6.99 -51.46 -31.24
C THR A 19 6.57 -50.00 -31.42
N GLU A 20 5.33 -49.79 -31.84
CA GLU A 20 4.58 -48.57 -31.58
C GLU A 20 4.40 -48.43 -30.06
N GLN A 21 4.86 -47.31 -29.50
CA GLN A 21 4.65 -46.99 -28.10
C GLN A 21 3.23 -46.45 -27.86
N PRO A 22 2.58 -46.80 -26.74
CA PRO A 22 1.26 -46.29 -26.40
C PRO A 22 1.29 -44.81 -26.02
N LEU A 23 0.28 -44.06 -26.47
CA LEU A 23 -0.10 -42.78 -25.89
C LEU A 23 -0.55 -43.02 -24.43
N ASP A 24 0.33 -42.74 -23.48
CA ASP A 24 -0.04 -42.62 -22.08
C ASP A 24 0.05 -41.15 -21.61
N SER A 25 -1.14 -40.61 -21.38
CA SER A 25 -1.50 -39.68 -20.29
C SER A 25 -0.56 -38.50 -19.99
N ILE A 26 -0.85 -37.36 -20.62
CA ILE A 26 -0.47 -36.02 -20.13
C ILE A 26 -1.16 -35.79 -18.76
N PRO A 27 -0.43 -35.56 -17.65
CA PRO A 27 -1.05 -35.06 -16.44
C PRO A 27 -1.46 -33.61 -16.66
N LYS A 28 -2.78 -33.39 -16.67
CA LYS A 28 -3.38 -32.06 -16.61
C LYS A 28 -3.06 -31.41 -15.26
N THR A 29 -2.88 -30.09 -15.31
CA THR A 29 -3.06 -29.11 -14.23
C THR A 29 -2.07 -29.11 -13.06
N SER A 30 -0.99 -28.34 -13.19
CA SER A 30 -0.61 -27.43 -12.10
C SER A 30 -1.00 -26.00 -12.51
N THR A 31 -2.23 -25.61 -12.21
CA THR A 31 -2.64 -24.20 -12.20
C THR A 31 -1.73 -23.46 -11.22
N LEU A 32 -0.64 -22.89 -11.72
CA LEU A 32 -0.02 -21.73 -11.09
C LEU A 32 -1.15 -20.70 -10.98
N LYS A 33 -1.71 -20.56 -9.78
CA LYS A 33 -2.57 -19.43 -9.44
C LYS A 33 -1.74 -18.19 -9.74
N ARG A 34 -1.90 -17.64 -10.95
CA ARG A 34 -1.60 -16.23 -11.22
C ARG A 34 -2.35 -15.49 -10.14
N ARG A 35 -1.61 -14.97 -9.16
CA ARG A 35 -2.12 -14.00 -8.19
C ARG A 35 -2.78 -12.95 -9.08
N ARG A 36 -4.12 -12.88 -9.08
CA ARG A 36 -4.82 -11.74 -9.67
C ARG A 36 -4.14 -10.53 -9.05
N GLU A 37 -3.48 -9.71 -9.86
CA GLU A 37 -3.26 -8.33 -9.45
C GLU A 37 -4.64 -7.84 -9.03
N GLU A 38 -4.84 -7.61 -7.74
CA GLU A 38 -6.04 -6.98 -7.24
C GLU A 38 -6.15 -5.68 -8.02
N SER A 39 -7.13 -5.61 -8.92
CA SER A 39 -7.40 -4.43 -9.72
C SER A 39 -7.53 -3.28 -8.74
N ARG A 40 -6.62 -2.30 -8.78
CA ARG A 40 -6.66 -1.15 -7.89
C ARG A 40 -8.06 -0.55 -7.99
N PRO A 41 -8.81 -0.42 -6.88
CA PRO A 41 -10.14 0.15 -6.95
C PRO A 41 -10.05 1.55 -7.54
N ASN A 42 -10.88 1.85 -8.55
CA ASN A 42 -10.93 3.16 -9.22
C ASN A 42 -10.92 4.28 -8.17
N PRO A 43 -10.07 5.31 -8.29
CA PRO A 43 -10.01 6.41 -7.32
C PRO A 43 -11.41 6.95 -7.00
N LEU A 44 -11.66 7.37 -5.75
CA LEU A 44 -12.90 8.10 -5.46
C LEU A 44 -12.97 9.30 -6.43
N PRO A 45 -14.11 9.54 -7.10
CA PRO A 45 -14.25 10.71 -7.97
C PRO A 45 -14.04 11.96 -7.11
N LEU A 46 -13.00 12.72 -7.45
CA LEU A 46 -12.66 13.97 -6.78
C LEU A 46 -13.27 15.12 -7.58
N LEU A 47 -14.12 15.92 -6.94
CA LEU A 47 -14.49 17.21 -7.49
C LEU A 47 -13.41 18.22 -7.07
N GLU A 48 -13.14 19.22 -7.92
CA GLU A 48 -12.06 20.19 -7.71
C GLU A 48 -12.21 20.96 -6.38
N ALA A 49 -13.44 21.13 -5.90
CA ALA A 49 -13.76 21.85 -4.66
C ALA A 49 -13.83 20.97 -3.39
N ASP A 50 -13.61 19.66 -3.50
CA ASP A 50 -13.73 18.76 -2.36
C ASP A 50 -12.51 18.82 -1.43
N TYR A 51 -12.76 18.86 -0.12
CA TYR A 51 -11.75 18.66 0.91
C TYR A 51 -11.52 17.18 1.14
N LYS A 52 -10.26 16.76 1.05
CA LYS A 52 -9.84 15.37 1.24
C LYS A 52 -9.05 15.24 2.53
N LEU A 53 -9.43 14.30 3.37
CA LEU A 53 -8.74 13.96 4.61
C LEU A 53 -8.36 12.48 4.62
N VAL A 54 -7.28 12.15 5.33
CA VAL A 54 -6.90 10.77 5.63
C VAL A 54 -6.95 10.55 7.13
N MET A 55 -7.76 9.57 7.53
CA MET A 55 -7.82 9.05 8.88
C MET A 55 -6.87 7.88 9.04
N ARG A 56 -6.09 7.92 10.11
CA ARG A 56 -5.19 6.87 10.55
C ARG A 56 -5.56 6.46 11.97
N PRO A 57 -6.24 5.32 12.15
CA PRO A 57 -6.49 4.80 13.47
C PRO A 57 -5.21 4.25 14.09
N LYS A 58 -5.07 4.39 15.41
CA LYS A 58 -3.95 3.86 16.18
C LYS A 58 -4.42 2.74 17.11
N ASN A 59 -3.46 2.07 17.74
CA ASN A 59 -3.69 1.11 18.82
C ASN A 59 -4.66 -0.03 18.44
N GLY A 60 -4.44 -0.68 17.30
CA GLY A 60 -5.11 -1.95 16.99
C GLY A 60 -6.49 -1.85 16.34
N LEU A 61 -7.04 -0.65 16.10
CA LEU A 61 -8.32 -0.55 15.37
C LEU A 61 -8.10 -0.90 13.88
N GLY A 62 -8.58 -2.09 13.50
CA GLY A 62 -8.51 -2.59 12.13
C GLY A 62 -9.73 -2.20 11.30
N LEU A 63 -9.55 -1.32 10.33
CA LEU A 63 -10.64 -0.82 9.48
C LEU A 63 -11.19 -1.89 8.53
N GLY A 64 -10.44 -2.95 8.25
CA GLY A 64 -10.90 -4.06 7.42
C GLY A 64 -12.00 -4.93 8.05
N SER A 65 -12.17 -4.84 9.37
CA SER A 65 -13.12 -5.66 10.13
C SER A 65 -14.30 -4.87 10.72
N VAL A 66 -14.42 -3.58 10.41
CA VAL A 66 -15.49 -2.72 10.95
C VAL A 66 -16.57 -2.45 9.91
N SER A 67 -17.80 -2.22 10.37
CA SER A 67 -18.89 -1.74 9.51
C SER A 67 -18.62 -0.31 9.04
N PRO A 68 -18.58 -0.04 7.73
CA PRO A 68 -18.38 1.32 7.21
C PRO A 68 -19.46 2.30 7.67
N ALA A 69 -20.70 1.85 7.81
CA ALA A 69 -21.82 2.69 8.25
C ALA A 69 -21.64 3.15 9.70
N LEU A 70 -21.38 2.20 10.62
CA LEU A 70 -21.12 2.53 12.02
C LEU A 70 -19.88 3.41 12.18
N LEU A 71 -18.87 3.20 11.33
CA LEU A 71 -17.66 4.01 11.34
C LEU A 71 -17.96 5.46 10.94
N ALA A 72 -18.76 5.65 9.89
CA ALA A 72 -19.19 6.97 9.45
C ALA A 72 -20.03 7.69 10.52
N GLU A 73 -20.97 6.99 11.15
CA GLU A 73 -21.77 7.53 12.27
C GLU A 73 -20.88 7.95 13.45
N SER A 74 -19.93 7.09 13.84
CA SER A 74 -18.98 7.38 14.92
C SER A 74 -18.13 8.63 14.61
N ILE A 75 -17.67 8.77 13.36
CA ILE A 75 -16.91 9.94 12.90
C ILE A 75 -17.76 11.21 12.98
N LEU A 76 -18.99 11.18 12.45
CA LEU A 76 -19.91 12.32 12.44
C LEU A 76 -20.30 12.73 13.87
N ASN A 77 -20.64 11.77 14.72
CA ASN A 77 -20.97 12.01 16.12
C ASN A 77 -19.79 12.64 16.88
N THR A 78 -18.57 12.14 16.64
CA THR A 78 -17.35 12.70 17.23
C THR A 78 -17.07 14.12 16.75
N ALA A 79 -17.32 14.39 15.47
CA ALA A 79 -17.21 15.73 14.87
C ALA A 79 -18.36 16.67 15.29
N ARG A 80 -19.41 16.15 15.93
CA ARG A 80 -20.68 16.85 16.20
C ARG A 80 -21.33 17.39 14.92
N LEU A 81 -21.31 16.59 13.87
CA LEU A 81 -21.89 16.92 12.57
C LEU A 81 -23.08 16.00 12.27
N SER A 82 -24.09 16.54 11.59
CA SER A 82 -25.11 15.72 10.94
C SER A 82 -24.63 15.26 9.56
N TRP A 83 -25.29 14.25 8.98
CA TRP A 83 -25.00 13.84 7.60
C TRP A 83 -25.19 14.98 6.59
N SER A 84 -26.26 15.77 6.72
CA SER A 84 -26.57 16.89 5.83
C SER A 84 -25.56 18.03 5.91
N ASP A 85 -24.97 18.27 7.09
CA ASP A 85 -23.97 19.32 7.26
C ASP A 85 -22.58 18.91 6.75
N ALA A 86 -22.34 17.60 6.66
CA ALA A 86 -21.03 17.05 6.36
C ALA A 86 -20.91 16.51 4.92
N GLU A 87 -21.95 15.85 4.39
CA GLU A 87 -21.95 15.21 3.06
C GLU A 87 -20.68 14.37 2.80
N ILE A 88 -20.30 13.54 3.78
CA ILE A 88 -19.02 12.83 3.72
C ILE A 88 -19.08 11.63 2.78
N ARG A 89 -18.02 11.42 2.01
CA ARG A 89 -17.77 10.21 1.21
C ARG A 89 -16.51 9.53 1.73
N GLY A 90 -16.60 8.25 2.06
CA GLY A 90 -15.50 7.49 2.66
C GLY A 90 -14.98 6.36 1.76
N ARG A 91 -13.69 6.06 1.84
CA ARG A 91 -13.13 4.79 1.35
C ARG A 91 -12.11 4.22 2.32
N ILE A 92 -12.36 2.99 2.72
CA ILE A 92 -11.44 2.19 3.53
C ILE A 92 -10.42 1.52 2.62
N ASP A 93 -9.14 1.68 2.95
CA ASP A 93 -8.06 0.82 2.48
C ASP A 93 -7.68 -0.11 3.64
N ALA A 94 -8.20 -1.34 3.57
CA ALA A 94 -8.00 -2.34 4.61
C ALA A 94 -6.53 -2.81 4.69
N THR A 95 -5.80 -2.77 3.57
CA THR A 95 -4.40 -3.19 3.49
C THR A 95 -3.49 -2.18 4.17
N GLN A 96 -3.72 -0.89 3.94
CA GLN A 96 -2.96 0.19 4.58
C GLN A 96 -3.52 0.61 5.94
N ASN A 97 -4.66 0.06 6.34
CA ASN A 97 -5.42 0.44 7.53
C ASN A 97 -5.66 1.96 7.61
N ILE A 98 -6.11 2.56 6.52
CA ILE A 98 -6.44 3.99 6.44
C ILE A 98 -7.86 4.20 5.88
N LEU A 99 -8.50 5.30 6.27
CA LEU A 99 -9.77 5.76 5.69
C LEU A 99 -9.52 7.10 5.00
N THR A 100 -9.88 7.20 3.73
CA THR A 100 -9.99 8.49 3.06
C THR A 100 -11.40 9.02 3.28
N VAL A 101 -11.52 10.26 3.77
CA VAL A 101 -12.80 10.98 3.93
C VAL A 101 -12.78 12.19 3.00
N ILE A 102 -13.87 12.41 2.28
CA ILE A 102 -14.04 13.52 1.33
C ILE A 102 -15.30 14.27 1.72
N THR A 103 -15.25 15.60 1.74
CA THR A 103 -16.43 16.45 1.96
C THR A 103 -16.32 17.71 1.11
N PRO A 104 -17.42 18.20 0.51
CA PRO A 104 -17.44 19.51 -0.14
C PRO A 104 -17.53 20.67 0.86
N ARG A 105 -17.78 20.38 2.14
CA ARG A 105 -18.09 21.38 3.17
C ARG A 105 -16.84 21.73 3.96
N GLU A 106 -16.35 22.97 3.83
CA GLU A 106 -15.15 23.43 4.52
C GLU A 106 -15.29 23.32 6.06
N GLN A 107 -16.44 23.71 6.60
CA GLN A 107 -16.70 23.62 8.04
C GLN A 107 -16.64 22.18 8.54
N ALA A 108 -17.16 21.23 7.76
CA ALA A 108 -17.06 19.81 8.08
C ALA A 108 -15.60 19.32 8.01
N ALA A 109 -14.86 19.71 6.98
CA ALA A 109 -13.43 19.38 6.87
C ALA A 109 -12.62 19.90 8.08
N ARG A 110 -12.89 21.14 8.50
CA ARG A 110 -12.28 21.74 9.69
C ARG A 110 -12.64 20.96 10.94
N ALA A 111 -13.91 20.68 11.20
CA ALA A 111 -14.35 19.90 12.36
C ALA A 111 -13.74 18.49 12.38
N LEU A 112 -13.75 17.80 11.25
CA LEU A 112 -13.12 16.49 11.07
C LEU A 112 -11.61 16.53 11.38
N SER A 113 -10.89 17.55 10.91
CA SER A 113 -9.45 17.68 11.15
C SER A 113 -9.05 17.82 12.63
N GLN A 114 -10.00 18.19 13.49
CA GLN A 114 -9.77 18.32 14.94
C GLN A 114 -9.96 17.00 15.70
N ILE A 115 -10.42 15.93 15.03
CA ILE A 115 -10.61 14.63 15.68
C ILE A 115 -9.24 14.00 16.00
N THR A 116 -8.99 13.81 17.29
CA THR A 116 -7.80 13.12 17.81
C THR A 116 -8.11 11.74 18.40
N GLN A 117 -9.38 11.48 18.71
CA GLN A 117 -9.87 10.22 19.25
C GLN A 117 -11.25 9.91 18.68
N LEU A 118 -11.55 8.63 18.48
CA LEU A 118 -12.82 8.13 17.96
C LEU A 118 -13.42 7.17 18.98
N ASN A 119 -14.66 7.40 19.41
CA ASN A 119 -15.40 6.41 20.20
C ASN A 119 -16.13 5.45 19.26
N PHE A 120 -15.62 4.23 19.14
CA PHE A 120 -16.16 3.21 18.26
C PHE A 120 -16.48 1.95 19.07
N GLN A 121 -17.74 1.51 19.01
CA GLN A 121 -18.23 0.31 19.71
C GLN A 121 -17.88 0.29 21.22
N GLY A 122 -17.99 1.45 21.88
CA GLY A 122 -17.74 1.59 23.31
C GLY A 122 -16.26 1.66 23.71
N ARG A 123 -15.34 1.72 22.73
CA ARG A 123 -13.90 1.89 22.97
C ARG A 123 -13.40 3.19 22.35
N VAL A 124 -12.50 3.85 23.07
CA VAL A 124 -11.85 5.07 22.58
C VAL A 124 -10.56 4.68 21.86
N HIS A 125 -10.49 5.03 20.58
CA HIS A 125 -9.35 4.78 19.72
C HIS A 125 -8.68 6.11 19.35
N PRO A 126 -7.38 6.31 19.65
CA PRO A 126 -6.66 7.46 19.13
C PRO A 126 -6.60 7.40 17.60
N VAL A 127 -6.80 8.54 16.96
CA VAL A 127 -6.74 8.66 15.50
C VAL A 127 -5.88 9.86 15.11
N SER A 128 -5.47 9.90 13.85
CA SER A 128 -4.93 11.11 13.23
C SER A 128 -5.68 11.36 11.94
N LEU A 129 -6.41 12.47 11.88
CA LEU A 129 -7.19 12.88 10.73
C LEU A 129 -6.65 14.22 10.22
N TYR A 130 -6.10 14.22 9.00
CA TYR A 130 -5.47 15.42 8.45
C TYR A 130 -5.77 15.58 6.96
N GLY A 131 -5.76 16.83 6.50
CA GLY A 131 -5.99 17.19 5.11
C GLY A 131 -4.91 16.64 4.18
N LEU A 132 -5.33 16.20 2.99
CA LEU A 132 -4.44 15.91 1.88
C LEU A 132 -4.25 17.14 1.00
N SER A 133 -3.17 17.09 0.24
CA SER A 133 -2.86 18.07 -0.79
C SER A 133 -4.09 18.30 -1.69
N PRO A 134 -4.48 19.57 -1.93
CA PRO A 134 -5.71 19.90 -2.65
C PRO A 134 -5.64 19.39 -4.10
N TYR A 135 -6.80 19.31 -4.75
CA TYR A 135 -6.84 19.02 -6.18
C TYR A 135 -6.01 20.04 -6.95
N GLY A 136 -5.39 19.61 -8.06
CA GLY A 136 -4.53 20.50 -8.84
C GLY A 136 -3.16 20.78 -8.23
N SER A 137 -2.74 20.04 -7.21
CA SER A 137 -1.39 20.15 -6.63
C SER A 137 -0.52 18.95 -6.98
N CYS A 138 0.81 19.12 -6.86
CA CYS A 138 1.75 18.01 -6.97
C CYS A 138 2.71 17.94 -5.78
N GLU A 139 3.06 16.71 -5.42
CA GLU A 139 3.96 16.40 -4.30
C GLU A 139 5.36 16.07 -4.83
N ARG A 140 6.38 16.75 -4.29
CA ARG A 140 7.79 16.57 -4.64
C ARG A 140 8.63 16.32 -3.41
N VAL A 141 9.71 15.57 -3.56
CA VAL A 141 10.69 15.33 -2.51
C VAL A 141 11.98 16.05 -2.85
N ILE A 142 12.52 16.77 -1.87
CA ILE A 142 13.85 17.35 -1.91
C ILE A 142 14.70 16.60 -0.89
N HIS A 143 15.89 16.17 -1.30
CA HIS A 143 16.86 15.50 -0.44
C HIS A 143 18.00 16.45 -0.06
N GLY A 144 18.72 16.16 1.02
CA GLY A 144 19.90 16.92 1.43
C GLY A 144 19.60 18.16 2.28
N ILE A 145 18.37 18.31 2.79
CA ILE A 145 18.04 19.36 3.76
C ILE A 145 18.60 18.97 5.13
N PRO A 146 19.45 19.79 5.77
CA PRO A 146 20.02 19.46 7.08
C PRO A 146 18.94 19.08 8.10
N THR A 147 19.18 18.01 8.86
CA THR A 147 18.20 17.46 9.82
C THR A 147 17.97 18.35 11.03
N HIS A 148 18.94 19.21 11.35
CA HIS A 148 18.84 20.18 12.43
C HIS A 148 18.06 21.45 12.05
N TYR A 149 17.69 21.62 10.77
CA TYR A 149 16.85 22.75 10.35
C TYR A 149 15.39 22.49 10.75
N THR A 150 14.77 23.49 11.38
CA THR A 150 13.32 23.49 11.65
C THR A 150 12.53 23.67 10.36
N MET A 151 11.24 23.35 10.36
CA MET A 151 10.43 23.48 9.15
C MET A 151 10.20 24.95 8.77
N GLU A 152 10.20 25.85 9.76
CA GLU A 152 10.13 27.30 9.58
C GLU A 152 11.38 27.82 8.86
N GLN A 153 12.57 27.39 9.29
CA GLN A 153 13.83 27.72 8.61
C GLN A 153 13.84 27.20 7.17
N VAL A 154 13.38 25.96 6.97
CA VAL A 154 13.25 25.38 5.63
C VAL A 154 12.31 26.21 4.74
N LEU A 155 11.22 26.74 5.28
CA LEU A 155 10.31 27.60 4.54
C LEU A 155 10.96 28.94 4.16
N GLU A 156 11.68 29.55 5.09
CA GLU A 156 12.39 30.81 4.86
C GLU A 156 13.46 30.66 3.77
N ASP A 157 14.13 29.51 3.72
CA ASP A 157 15.28 29.25 2.86
C ASP A 157 14.91 28.76 1.46
N ILE A 158 13.73 28.18 1.27
CA ILE A 158 13.35 27.55 0.00
C ILE A 158 12.44 28.46 -0.84
N ARG A 159 12.76 28.61 -2.12
CA ARG A 159 11.93 29.29 -3.12
C ARG A 159 11.69 28.38 -4.33
N PRO A 160 10.43 28.17 -4.76
CA PRO A 160 10.16 27.45 -5.99
C PRO A 160 10.21 28.43 -7.18
N PRO A 161 10.75 28.04 -8.33
CA PRO A 161 10.87 28.93 -9.48
C PRO A 161 9.50 29.14 -10.15
N GLY A 162 8.83 30.26 -9.85
CA GLY A 162 7.57 30.64 -10.51
C GLY A 162 6.35 29.81 -10.11
N TYR A 163 6.37 29.17 -8.93
CA TYR A 163 5.24 28.41 -8.39
C TYR A 163 4.89 28.85 -6.97
N GLN A 164 3.75 28.39 -6.45
CA GLN A 164 3.35 28.60 -5.06
C GLN A 164 3.49 27.31 -4.25
N PHE A 165 4.21 27.38 -3.11
CA PHE A 165 4.15 26.31 -2.13
C PHE A 165 2.81 26.32 -1.40
N LEU A 166 2.22 25.14 -1.28
CA LEU A 166 1.00 24.91 -0.51
C LEU A 166 1.32 24.32 0.87
N SER A 167 2.29 23.41 0.95
CA SER A 167 2.74 22.86 2.23
C SER A 167 4.14 22.24 2.12
N PHE A 168 4.75 22.04 3.29
CA PHE A 168 6.08 21.47 3.44
C PHE A 168 6.10 20.61 4.70
N ARG A 169 6.69 19.41 4.63
CA ARG A 169 6.90 18.56 5.82
C ARG A 169 8.12 17.67 5.66
N ARG A 170 8.87 17.47 6.74
CA ARG A 170 9.98 16.51 6.76
C ARG A 170 9.46 15.07 6.67
N LEU A 171 10.18 14.22 5.95
CA LEU A 171 9.92 12.79 5.85
C LEU A 171 10.71 12.05 6.93
N GLY A 172 10.02 11.75 8.04
CA GLY A 172 10.64 11.10 9.20
C GLY A 172 11.76 11.94 9.80
N MET A 173 12.84 11.28 10.22
CA MET A 173 14.04 11.95 10.75
C MET A 173 15.12 12.18 9.68
N SER A 174 14.77 12.06 8.40
CA SER A 174 15.73 12.17 7.30
C SER A 174 15.96 13.62 6.87
N GLY A 175 17.02 13.82 6.07
CA GLY A 175 17.25 15.07 5.35
C GLY A 175 16.33 15.27 4.13
N SER A 176 15.19 14.57 4.08
CA SER A 176 14.24 14.66 2.98
C SER A 176 12.99 15.43 3.38
N VAL A 177 12.56 16.35 2.53
CA VAL A 177 11.36 17.17 2.74
C VAL A 177 10.39 16.93 1.60
N LEU A 178 9.14 16.64 1.94
CA LEU A 178 8.02 16.61 1.02
C LEU A 178 7.47 18.03 0.90
N VAL A 179 7.37 18.53 -0.33
CA VAL A 179 6.74 19.81 -0.65
C VAL A 179 5.52 19.56 -1.53
N THR A 180 4.44 20.25 -1.21
CA THR A 180 3.23 20.32 -2.04
C THR A 180 3.21 21.67 -2.72
N ILE A 181 3.09 21.66 -4.04
CA ILE A 181 3.17 22.85 -4.88
C ILE A 181 1.89 22.95 -5.70
N GLN A 182 1.37 24.16 -5.88
CA GLN A 182 0.20 24.41 -6.70
C GLN A 182 0.51 24.17 -8.19
N GLY A 183 -0.42 23.51 -8.87
CA GLY A 183 -0.31 23.14 -10.27
C GLY A 183 0.18 21.71 -10.48
N HIS A 184 -0.08 21.19 -11.68
CA HIS A 184 0.32 19.84 -12.09
C HIS A 184 1.75 19.76 -12.65
N LYS A 185 2.32 20.89 -13.06
CA LYS A 185 3.64 20.98 -13.65
C LYS A 185 4.51 21.85 -12.77
N VAL A 186 5.58 21.26 -12.26
CA VAL A 186 6.56 21.95 -11.41
C VAL A 186 7.94 21.67 -11.96
N SER A 187 8.82 22.65 -11.81
CA SER A 187 10.23 22.52 -12.14
C SER A 187 10.87 21.32 -11.43
N PHE A 188 11.87 20.70 -12.06
CA PHE A 188 12.65 19.62 -11.47
C PHE A 188 13.65 20.12 -10.42
N TYR A 189 13.60 21.40 -10.06
CA TYR A 189 14.43 22.02 -9.06
C TYR A 189 13.69 23.09 -8.25
N ILE A 190 14.27 23.40 -7.09
CA ILE A 190 13.95 24.53 -6.20
C ILE A 190 15.25 25.24 -5.83
N TYR A 191 15.18 26.46 -5.35
CA TYR A 191 16.33 27.15 -4.77
C TYR A 191 16.27 27.06 -3.25
N CYS A 192 17.34 26.57 -2.62
CA CYS A 192 17.54 26.61 -1.17
C CYS A 192 18.72 27.54 -0.88
N LYS A 193 18.47 28.67 -0.20
CA LYS A 193 19.47 29.75 0.01
C LYS A 193 20.16 30.18 -1.29
N GLY A 194 19.41 30.20 -2.40
CA GLY A 194 19.93 30.55 -3.73
C GLY A 194 20.64 29.42 -4.49
N VAL A 195 20.83 28.24 -3.88
CA VAL A 195 21.43 27.07 -4.54
C VAL A 195 20.35 26.18 -5.13
N GLU A 196 20.52 25.78 -6.39
CA GLU A 196 19.62 24.87 -7.07
C GLU A 196 19.69 23.46 -6.45
N MET A 197 18.53 22.93 -6.04
CA MET A 197 18.38 21.58 -5.52
C MET A 197 17.35 20.81 -6.33
N LYS A 198 17.70 19.57 -6.71
CA LYS A 198 16.83 18.70 -7.49
C LYS A 198 15.60 18.24 -6.70
N CYS A 199 14.45 18.28 -7.35
CA CYS A 199 13.17 17.77 -6.88
C CYS A 199 12.84 16.43 -7.55
N PHE A 200 12.36 15.48 -6.75
CA PHE A 200 11.95 14.15 -7.19
C PHE A 200 10.44 14.00 -7.07
N ILE A 201 9.84 13.14 -7.90
CA ILE A 201 8.42 12.79 -7.74
C ILE A 201 8.27 12.04 -6.42
N TYR A 202 7.34 12.48 -5.56
CA TYR A 202 7.01 11.69 -4.39
C TYR A 202 6.29 10.41 -4.81
N LYS A 203 6.94 9.28 -4.58
CA LYS A 203 6.32 7.97 -4.75
C LYS A 203 5.80 7.49 -3.41
N LYS A 204 4.49 7.26 -3.33
CA LYS A 204 3.92 6.55 -2.18
C LYS A 204 4.49 5.14 -2.17
N THR A 205 4.78 4.62 -1.00
CA THR A 205 5.22 3.23 -0.81
C THR A 205 4.30 2.55 0.19
N ILE A 206 4.04 1.27 -0.03
CA ILE A 206 3.45 0.35 0.94
C ILE A 206 4.60 -0.19 1.80
N PRO A 207 4.72 0.22 3.06
CA PRO A 207 5.82 -0.20 3.91
C PRO A 207 5.54 -1.56 4.55
N CYS A 208 6.62 -2.19 5.01
CA CYS A 208 6.58 -3.16 6.09
C CYS A 208 6.45 -2.41 7.43
N CYS A 209 5.48 -2.81 8.25
CA CYS A 209 5.24 -2.25 9.57
C CYS A 209 6.42 -2.57 10.50
N THR A 210 7.02 -1.57 11.12
CA THR A 210 8.15 -1.77 12.04
C THR A 210 7.76 -2.26 13.44
N ASN A 211 6.46 -2.41 13.74
CA ASN A 211 5.99 -2.93 15.03
C ASN A 211 5.69 -4.43 14.98
N CYS A 212 5.27 -4.96 13.84
CA CYS A 212 4.82 -6.34 13.69
C CYS A 212 5.42 -7.06 12.47
N ASP A 213 6.26 -6.37 11.70
CA ASP A 213 6.93 -6.87 10.48
C ASP A 213 6.03 -7.42 9.37
N PHE A 214 4.76 -6.99 9.36
CA PHE A 214 3.82 -7.27 8.27
C PHE A 214 3.81 -6.17 7.21
N THR A 215 3.67 -6.55 5.95
CA THR A 215 3.53 -5.60 4.84
C THR A 215 2.10 -5.11 4.68
N GLY A 216 1.95 -3.85 4.29
CA GLY A 216 0.66 -3.28 3.93
C GLY A 216 0.49 -1.90 4.56
N TYR A 217 0.91 -1.77 5.81
CA TYR A 217 0.61 -0.61 6.63
C TYR A 217 1.84 -0.17 7.44
N ARG A 218 1.76 1.05 7.98
CA ARG A 218 2.82 1.63 8.80
C ARG A 218 2.64 1.26 10.27
N ALA A 219 3.70 1.38 11.05
CA ALA A 219 3.66 1.18 12.51
C ALA A 219 2.62 2.06 13.22
N ASP A 220 2.42 3.31 12.79
CA ASP A 220 1.45 4.22 13.39
C ASP A 220 -0.01 3.75 13.27
N VAL A 221 -0.29 2.88 12.29
CA VAL A 221 -1.63 2.30 12.04
C VAL A 221 -1.65 0.78 12.23
N CYS A 222 -0.72 0.25 13.03
CA CYS A 222 -0.61 -1.19 13.24
C CYS A 222 -1.88 -1.76 13.89
N VAL A 223 -2.45 -2.78 13.25
CA VAL A 223 -3.59 -3.55 13.76
C VAL A 223 -3.16 -4.69 14.69
N ASN A 224 -1.94 -5.20 14.49
CA ASN A 224 -1.39 -6.37 15.16
C ASN A 224 -0.58 -5.95 16.40
N VAL A 225 -1.25 -5.34 17.38
CA VAL A 225 -0.60 -4.93 18.64
C VAL A 225 -0.25 -6.16 19.46
N GLY A 226 1.03 -6.29 19.84
CA GLY A 226 1.53 -7.44 20.61
C GLY A 226 1.81 -8.70 19.79
N ILE A 227 1.53 -8.67 18.49
CA ILE A 227 1.81 -9.78 17.56
C ILE A 227 2.95 -9.34 16.64
N SER A 228 4.00 -10.15 16.53
CA SER A 228 5.13 -9.90 15.63
C SER A 228 5.39 -11.09 14.71
N ALA A 229 6.03 -10.83 13.58
CA ALA A 229 6.56 -11.90 12.74
C ALA A 229 7.99 -12.26 13.21
N CYS A 230 8.40 -13.51 12.98
CA CYS A 230 9.78 -13.91 13.19
C CYS A 230 10.71 -13.05 12.32
N GLU A 231 11.68 -12.37 12.93
CA GLU A 231 12.66 -11.56 12.20
C GLU A 231 13.47 -12.36 11.17
N ARG A 232 13.61 -13.67 11.37
CA ARG A 232 14.42 -14.56 10.52
C ARG A 232 13.65 -15.10 9.33
N CYS A 233 12.43 -15.60 9.55
CA CYS A 233 11.65 -16.33 8.54
C CYS A 233 10.28 -15.71 8.21
N GLY A 234 9.82 -14.71 8.96
CA GLY A 234 8.52 -14.06 8.77
C GLY A 234 7.29 -14.84 9.26
N VAL A 235 7.47 -16.00 9.91
CA VAL A 235 6.36 -16.73 10.54
C VAL A 235 5.61 -15.83 11.53
N ARG A 236 4.28 -15.84 11.47
CA ARG A 236 3.42 -14.98 12.30
C ARG A 236 3.30 -15.54 13.71
N ASP A 237 3.39 -14.64 14.70
CA ASP A 237 3.24 -14.96 16.12
C ASP A 237 3.94 -16.28 16.52
N PRO A 238 5.24 -16.42 16.18
CA PRO A 238 5.92 -17.68 16.35
C PRO A 238 6.10 -18.00 17.83
N SER A 239 5.99 -19.28 18.19
CA SER A 239 6.52 -19.73 19.48
C SER A 239 8.04 -19.57 19.50
N PRO A 240 8.65 -19.43 20.70
CA PRO A 240 10.11 -19.32 20.83
C PRO A 240 10.88 -20.42 20.09
N ASP A 241 10.36 -21.65 20.11
CA ASP A 241 10.97 -22.85 19.53
C ASP A 241 10.37 -23.27 18.18
N HIS A 242 9.71 -22.35 17.46
CA HIS A 242 9.15 -22.68 16.15
C HIS A 242 10.25 -23.16 15.18
N PRO A 243 9.97 -24.14 14.30
CA PRO A 243 10.90 -24.55 13.26
C PRO A 243 11.15 -23.36 12.31
N CYS A 244 12.32 -22.75 12.43
CA CYS A 244 12.68 -21.54 11.72
C CYS A 244 13.59 -21.87 10.53
N ASP A 245 13.11 -21.61 9.31
CA ASP A 245 13.93 -21.62 8.09
C ASP A 245 14.27 -20.17 7.67
N PRO A 246 15.50 -19.67 7.92
CA PRO A 246 15.83 -18.27 7.70
C PRO A 246 15.78 -17.88 6.22
N LYS A 247 14.70 -17.21 5.83
CA LYS A 247 14.47 -16.68 4.49
C LYS A 247 13.55 -15.48 4.56
N CYS A 248 13.76 -14.49 3.70
CA CYS A 248 12.94 -13.29 3.72
C CYS A 248 11.53 -13.56 3.19
N ASP A 249 10.52 -13.46 4.04
CA ASP A 249 9.11 -13.57 3.63
C ASP A 249 8.69 -12.47 2.64
N LEU A 250 9.36 -11.30 2.69
CA LEU A 250 9.03 -10.16 1.83
C LEU A 250 9.46 -10.36 0.38
N CYS A 251 10.61 -10.98 0.13
CA CYS A 251 11.20 -11.11 -1.21
C CYS A 251 11.59 -12.51 -1.62
N ASN A 252 11.50 -13.50 -0.72
CA ASN A 252 12.01 -14.85 -0.86
C ASN A 252 13.52 -14.93 -1.11
N GLY A 253 14.28 -13.88 -0.75
CA GLY A 253 15.74 -13.82 -0.84
C GLY A 253 16.45 -14.57 0.28
N LYS A 254 17.76 -14.76 0.12
CA LYS A 254 18.65 -15.50 1.05
C LYS A 254 19.01 -14.73 2.34
N HIS A 255 18.41 -13.57 2.58
CA HIS A 255 18.59 -12.80 3.80
C HIS A 255 17.41 -13.01 4.75
N ILE A 256 17.56 -12.66 6.02
CA ILE A 256 16.47 -12.70 7.01
C ILE A 256 15.36 -11.69 6.69
N THR A 257 14.12 -11.95 7.13
CA THR A 257 12.95 -11.06 6.92
C THR A 257 13.18 -9.64 7.43
N ALA A 258 13.82 -9.47 8.60
CA ALA A 258 14.07 -8.17 9.22
C ALA A 258 15.19 -7.33 8.56
N CYS A 259 15.85 -7.85 7.52
CA CYS A 259 16.90 -7.12 6.81
C CYS A 259 16.41 -5.75 6.31
N ARG A 260 17.14 -4.68 6.65
CA ARG A 260 16.80 -3.29 6.27
C ARG A 260 16.98 -3.00 4.79
N GLU A 261 17.86 -3.75 4.15
CA GLU A 261 18.23 -3.60 2.74
C GLU A 261 17.31 -4.40 1.79
N CYS A 262 16.29 -5.09 2.33
CA CYS A 262 15.35 -5.82 1.50
C CYS A 262 14.65 -4.86 0.51
N PRO A 263 14.76 -5.08 -0.81
CA PRO A 263 14.19 -4.18 -1.82
C PRO A 263 12.65 -4.18 -1.79
N LYS A 264 12.03 -5.21 -1.20
CA LYS A 264 10.57 -5.32 -1.07
C LYS A 264 10.05 -4.87 0.29
N ARG A 265 10.90 -4.25 1.13
CA ARG A 265 10.47 -3.66 2.42
C ARG A 265 9.60 -2.42 2.24
N PHE A 266 9.81 -1.71 1.14
CA PHE A 266 8.96 -0.61 0.67
C PHE A 266 8.55 -0.94 -0.76
N ARG A 267 7.30 -1.36 -0.96
CA ARG A 267 6.79 -1.66 -2.30
C ARG A 267 6.13 -0.43 -2.87
N GLU A 268 6.27 -0.21 -4.17
CA GLU A 268 5.39 0.73 -4.85
C GLU A 268 3.95 0.14 -4.84
N PRO A 269 2.91 0.94 -4.53
CA PRO A 269 1.51 0.54 -4.63
C PRO A 269 1.20 0.07 -6.05
#